data_AF-A0A9N8JQC1-F1
#
_entry.id   AF-A0A9N8JQC1-F1
#
_cell.length_a   1.000
_cell.length_b   1.000
_cell.length_c   1.000
_cell.angle_alpha   90.00
_cell.angle_beta   90.00
_cell.angle_gamma   90.00
#
_symmetry.space_group_name_H-M   'P 1'
#
loop_
_entity.id
_entity.type
_entity.pdbx_description
1 polymer ?
#
loop_
_entity_poly.entity_id
_entity_poly.type
_entity_poly.pdbx_seq_one_letter_code
_entity_poly.pdbx_strand_id
1 'polypeptide(L)'
;MTKAFEPFRKVDPEVLDNLGERMLALDMEDIVVVTMENGEINATNDKFWAYHGDVLRDSLTSNSAYTAVLLNVTILLNTYDESKIVVHPKHEQPSLDDASPLDDFSRTQSWSRMTVSCPDEPSVKNVDVTMGRNTTGFVSNLTESQDICQHFEYQKLHSFFNTPESLRLTDLPLPLFSQAKPSSFQDLLYPSPFYEAHRSDYEADDDLSWDSIYTGLYWRGSTTGGHSTLENWHDMHR
;
A
#
# COMPACT_ATOMS: atom_id res chain seq x y z
N MET A 1 -15.50 -2.88 -6.06
CA MET A 1 -14.87 -1.55 -5.98
C MET A 1 -15.28 -0.78 -4.70
N THR A 2 -16.49 -0.95 -4.16
CA THR A 2 -16.96 -0.22 -2.96
C THR A 2 -16.30 -0.64 -1.64
N LYS A 3 -15.85 -1.90 -1.50
CA LYS A 3 -15.28 -2.43 -0.24
C LYS A 3 -14.07 -1.63 0.28
N ALA A 4 -13.27 -1.08 -0.62
CA ALA A 4 -12.08 -0.29 -0.25
C ALA A 4 -12.43 1.01 0.48
N PHE A 5 -13.63 1.56 0.24
CA PHE A 5 -14.09 2.80 0.87
C PHE A 5 -14.87 2.58 2.18
N GLU A 6 -15.18 1.33 2.53
CA GLU A 6 -15.98 1.01 3.72
C GLU A 6 -15.41 1.54 5.04
N PRO A 7 -14.08 1.58 5.28
CA PRO A 7 -13.53 2.17 6.49
C PRO A 7 -13.87 3.66 6.62
N PHE A 8 -13.91 4.39 5.50
CA PHE A 8 -14.10 5.85 5.47
C PHE A 8 -15.58 6.23 5.47
N ARG A 9 -16.45 5.41 4.85
CA ARG A 9 -17.91 5.67 4.75
C ARG A 9 -18.62 5.75 6.10
N LYS A 10 -18.03 5.18 7.15
CA LYS A 10 -18.59 5.18 8.49
C LYS A 10 -18.21 6.44 9.26
N VAL A 11 -17.25 7.23 8.80
CA VAL A 11 -16.73 8.40 9.50
C VAL A 11 -17.54 9.63 9.11
N ASP A 12 -17.75 10.54 10.06
CA ASP A 12 -18.41 11.82 9.78
C ASP A 12 -17.59 12.63 8.73
N PRO A 13 -18.23 13.16 7.67
CA PRO A 13 -17.53 13.92 6.64
C PRO A 13 -16.71 15.11 7.17
N GLU A 14 -17.20 15.83 8.19
CA GLU A 14 -16.49 16.96 8.78
C GLU A 14 -15.22 16.47 9.48
N VAL A 15 -15.26 15.29 10.11
CA VAL A 15 -14.08 14.67 10.71
C VAL A 15 -13.08 14.25 9.63
N LEU A 16 -13.54 13.64 8.53
CA LEU A 16 -12.66 13.26 7.41
C LEU A 16 -11.97 14.49 6.78
N ASP A 17 -12.71 15.57 6.57
CA ASP A 17 -12.17 16.82 6.01
C ASP A 17 -11.08 17.39 6.92
N ASN A 18 -11.34 17.48 8.23
CA ASN A 18 -10.35 17.93 9.21
C ASN A 18 -9.10 17.01 9.26
N LEU A 19 -9.27 15.69 9.15
CA LEU A 19 -8.14 14.75 9.06
C LEU A 19 -7.32 15.00 7.78
N GLY A 20 -7.99 15.26 6.67
CA GLY A 20 -7.38 15.66 5.40
C GLY A 20 -6.57 16.95 5.54
N GLU A 21 -7.15 17.99 6.15
CA GLU A 21 -6.45 19.26 6.42
C GLU A 21 -5.23 19.09 7.32
N ARG A 22 -5.34 18.26 8.37
CA ARG A 22 -4.20 17.91 9.25
C ARG A 22 -3.09 17.22 8.46
N MET A 23 -3.43 16.32 7.54
CA MET A 23 -2.44 15.65 6.68
C MET A 23 -1.78 16.62 5.70
N LEU A 24 -2.56 17.50 5.07
CA LEU A 24 -2.06 18.52 4.15
C LEU A 24 -1.09 19.49 4.85
N ALA A 25 -1.38 19.85 6.10
CA ALA A 25 -0.54 20.75 6.89
C ALA A 25 0.84 20.17 7.26
N LEU A 26 1.04 18.85 7.14
CA LEU A 26 2.36 18.22 7.35
C LEU A 26 3.34 18.49 6.20
N ASP A 27 2.86 18.90 5.03
CA ASP A 27 3.65 19.21 3.84
C ASP A 27 4.70 18.14 3.49
N MET A 28 4.24 16.90 3.40
CA MET A 28 5.11 15.74 3.26
C MET A 28 5.69 15.56 1.85
N GLU A 29 6.99 15.29 1.76
CA GLU A 29 7.70 15.02 0.49
C GLU A 29 7.18 13.79 -0.28
N ASP A 30 6.62 12.83 0.45
CA ASP A 30 6.11 11.57 -0.07
C ASP A 30 4.61 11.59 -0.42
N ILE A 31 3.95 12.75 -0.28
CA ILE A 31 2.55 12.95 -0.62
C ILE A 31 2.40 13.93 -1.77
N VAL A 32 1.78 13.48 -2.87
CA VAL A 32 1.34 14.34 -3.96
C VAL A 32 -0.15 14.62 -3.78
N VAL A 33 -0.51 15.90 -3.78
CA VAL A 33 -1.90 16.34 -3.65
C VAL A 33 -2.44 16.59 -5.03
N VAL A 34 -3.56 15.95 -5.37
CA VAL A 34 -4.26 16.15 -6.64
C VAL A 34 -5.62 16.75 -6.36
N THR A 35 -5.88 17.93 -6.91
CA THR A 35 -7.17 18.61 -6.85
C THR A 35 -7.89 18.50 -8.18
N MET A 36 -9.15 18.13 -8.12
CA MET A 36 -10.05 18.07 -9.27
C MET A 36 -11.14 19.10 -9.04
N GLU A 37 -11.26 20.08 -9.92
CA GLU A 37 -12.27 21.14 -9.80
C GLU A 37 -12.79 21.52 -11.18
N ASN A 38 -14.12 21.42 -11.38
CA ASN A 38 -14.79 21.81 -12.62
C ASN A 38 -14.20 21.14 -13.89
N GLY A 39 -13.72 19.90 -13.76
CA GLY A 39 -13.11 19.14 -14.84
C GLY A 39 -11.62 19.42 -15.07
N GLU A 40 -11.03 20.36 -14.35
CA GLU A 40 -9.57 20.58 -14.33
C GLU A 40 -8.92 19.73 -13.24
N ILE A 41 -7.77 19.13 -13.53
CA ILE A 41 -6.99 18.32 -12.60
C ILE A 41 -5.63 18.99 -12.41
N ASN A 42 -5.34 19.40 -11.19
CA ASN A 42 -4.06 19.98 -10.79
C ASN A 42 -3.37 19.07 -9.77
N ALA A 43 -2.04 18.99 -9.84
CA ALA A 43 -1.24 18.22 -8.90
C ALA A 43 -0.10 19.09 -8.34
N THR A 44 0.30 18.84 -7.09
CA THR A 44 1.51 19.46 -6.53
C THR A 44 2.74 19.05 -7.33
N ASN A 45 3.60 20.02 -7.64
CA ASN A 45 4.74 19.85 -8.55
C ASN A 45 6.09 20.18 -7.91
N ASP A 46 6.08 20.50 -6.62
CA ASP A 46 7.24 20.85 -5.80
C ASP A 46 7.85 19.62 -5.10
N LYS A 47 7.22 18.45 -5.20
CA LYS A 47 7.65 17.20 -4.56
C LYS A 47 8.54 16.37 -5.49
N PHE A 48 9.46 15.59 -4.91
CA PHE A 48 10.39 14.75 -5.68
C PHE A 48 9.68 13.76 -6.64
N TRP A 49 8.56 13.20 -6.19
CA TRP A 49 7.76 12.24 -6.95
C TRP A 49 6.49 12.85 -7.57
N ALA A 50 6.49 14.16 -7.87
CA ALA A 50 5.34 14.88 -8.44
C ALA A 50 4.74 14.23 -9.70
N TYR A 51 5.54 13.50 -10.48
CA TYR A 51 5.09 12.83 -11.70
C TYR A 51 3.95 11.81 -11.48
N HIS A 52 3.73 11.34 -10.25
CA HIS A 52 2.57 10.50 -9.93
C HIS A 52 1.24 11.23 -10.19
N GLY A 53 1.18 12.53 -9.87
CA GLY A 53 0.00 13.36 -10.13
C GLY A 53 -0.18 13.63 -11.62
N ASP A 54 0.93 13.84 -12.35
CA ASP A 54 0.90 14.01 -13.81
C ASP A 54 0.37 12.77 -14.52
N VAL A 55 0.87 11.59 -14.17
CA VAL A 55 0.40 10.34 -14.79
C VAL A 55 -1.07 10.08 -14.46
N LEU A 56 -1.50 10.33 -13.22
CA LEU A 56 -2.92 10.20 -12.88
C LEU A 56 -3.80 11.17 -13.68
N ARG A 57 -3.39 12.43 -13.81
CA ARG A 57 -4.08 13.42 -14.66
C ARG A 57 -4.16 12.92 -16.09
N ASP A 58 -3.05 12.48 -16.67
CA ASP A 58 -2.98 12.08 -18.07
C ASP A 58 -3.85 10.84 -18.30
N SER A 59 -3.82 9.83 -17.42
CA SER A 59 -4.72 8.67 -17.48
C SER A 59 -6.20 9.07 -17.37
N LEU A 60 -6.58 9.98 -16.46
CA LEU A 60 -7.97 10.43 -16.29
C LEU A 60 -8.47 11.33 -17.44
N THR A 61 -7.58 12.10 -18.07
CA THR A 61 -7.92 13.00 -19.19
C THR A 61 -7.81 12.33 -20.55
N SER A 62 -7.14 11.18 -20.65
CA SER A 62 -7.02 10.39 -21.90
C SER A 62 -8.37 9.92 -22.46
N ASN A 63 -9.41 9.84 -21.63
CA ASN A 63 -10.74 9.39 -22.00
C ASN A 63 -11.80 10.43 -21.60
N SER A 64 -12.50 10.99 -22.59
CA SER A 64 -13.53 11.99 -22.38
C SER A 64 -14.67 11.51 -21.48
N ALA A 65 -14.94 10.20 -21.42
CA ALA A 65 -15.95 9.63 -20.53
C ALA A 65 -15.58 9.78 -19.05
N TYR A 66 -14.29 9.75 -18.71
CA TYR A 66 -13.83 10.00 -17.34
C TYR A 66 -13.94 11.48 -16.99
N THR A 67 -13.47 12.37 -17.87
CA THR A 67 -13.58 13.82 -17.65
C THR A 67 -15.02 14.29 -17.45
N ALA A 68 -16.00 13.63 -18.08
CA ALA A 68 -17.42 13.97 -17.94
C ALA A 68 -18.02 13.63 -16.57
N VAL A 69 -17.35 12.81 -15.76
CA VAL A 69 -17.82 12.35 -14.44
C VAL A 69 -16.87 12.71 -13.31
N LEU A 70 -15.83 13.50 -13.56
CA LEU A 70 -14.92 13.98 -12.52
C LEU A 70 -15.68 14.82 -11.51
N LEU A 71 -15.50 14.47 -10.24
CA LEU A 71 -16.08 15.19 -9.11
C LEU A 71 -15.11 16.29 -8.66
N ASN A 72 -15.64 17.28 -7.95
CA ASN A 72 -14.79 18.21 -7.22
C ASN A 72 -14.27 17.51 -5.98
N VAL A 73 -12.96 17.19 -5.95
CA VAL A 73 -12.35 16.40 -4.88
C VAL A 73 -10.86 16.68 -4.79
N THR A 74 -10.32 16.60 -3.57
CA THR A 74 -8.89 16.54 -3.31
C THR A 74 -8.53 15.11 -2.93
N ILE A 75 -7.54 14.54 -3.59
CA ILE A 75 -7.00 13.21 -3.27
C ILE A 75 -5.52 13.32 -2.89
N LEU A 76 -5.13 12.47 -1.94
CA LEU A 76 -3.76 12.36 -1.45
C LEU A 76 -3.13 11.10 -2.03
N LEU A 77 -2.06 11.25 -2.81
CA LEU A 77 -1.29 10.15 -3.38
C LEU A 77 -0.03 9.93 -2.55
N ASN A 78 0.07 8.77 -1.90
CA ASN A 78 1.33 8.26 -1.39
C ASN A 78 2.20 7.79 -2.56
N THR A 79 3.42 8.32 -2.59
CA THR A 79 4.42 8.05 -3.62
C THR A 79 5.49 7.08 -3.16
N TYR A 80 5.54 6.76 -1.87
CA TYR A 80 6.43 5.72 -1.34
C TYR A 80 5.87 4.32 -1.59
N ASP A 81 6.76 3.33 -1.56
CA ASP A 81 6.42 1.91 -1.71
C ASP A 81 5.61 1.41 -0.51
N GLU A 82 5.91 1.90 0.71
CA GLU A 82 5.19 1.54 1.93
C GLU A 82 3.83 2.23 2.04
N SER A 83 2.77 1.44 2.24
CA SER A 83 1.42 1.90 2.58
C SER A 83 1.39 2.61 3.94
N LYS A 84 0.37 3.45 4.18
CA LYS A 84 0.33 4.32 5.37
C LYS A 84 -0.84 4.08 6.31
N ILE A 85 -1.94 3.47 5.86
CA ILE A 85 -3.19 3.45 6.62
C ILE A 85 -3.42 2.08 7.26
N VAL A 86 -3.38 2.01 8.58
CA VAL A 86 -3.75 0.81 9.35
C VAL A 86 -4.73 1.20 10.46
N VAL A 87 -6.02 1.25 10.12
CA VAL A 87 -7.08 1.72 11.02
C VAL A 87 -7.17 0.82 12.24
N HIS A 88 -6.90 1.39 13.42
CA HIS A 88 -7.07 0.68 14.67
C HIS A 88 -8.58 0.59 15.00
N PRO A 89 -9.10 -0.53 15.52
CA PRO A 89 -10.53 -0.69 15.84
C PRO A 89 -11.12 0.42 16.72
N LYS A 90 -10.33 0.94 17.68
CA LYS A 90 -10.69 2.10 18.51
C LYS A 90 -10.85 3.42 17.75
N HIS A 91 -10.23 3.56 16.58
CA HIS A 91 -10.26 4.76 15.76
C HIS A 91 -11.13 4.58 14.50
N GLU A 92 -11.97 3.53 14.42
CA GLU A 92 -12.96 3.43 13.33
C GLU A 92 -13.95 4.61 13.31
N GLN A 93 -14.12 5.28 14.45
CA GLN A 93 -14.93 6.48 14.64
C GLN A 93 -14.09 7.51 15.39
N PRO A 94 -13.11 8.14 14.72
CA PRO A 94 -12.17 9.03 15.37
C PRO A 94 -12.86 10.34 15.76
N SER A 95 -12.39 10.94 16.83
CA SER A 95 -12.60 12.35 17.19
C SER A 95 -11.42 13.19 16.72
N LEU A 96 -11.59 14.51 16.66
CA LEU A 96 -10.49 15.42 16.29
C LEU A 96 -9.33 15.41 17.31
N ASP A 97 -9.61 14.99 18.54
CA ASP A 97 -8.63 14.87 19.62
C ASP A 97 -7.80 13.57 19.50
N ASP A 98 -8.19 12.63 18.63
CA ASP A 98 -7.45 11.38 18.43
C ASP A 98 -6.16 11.60 17.61
N ALA A 99 -5.09 10.96 18.14
CA ALA A 99 -3.73 10.66 17.66
C ALA A 99 -3.03 11.53 16.58
N SER A 100 -1.71 11.33 16.43
CA SER A 100 -0.89 11.94 15.38
C SER A 100 -1.42 11.56 13.99
N PRO A 101 -1.48 12.48 13.01
CA PRO A 101 -1.88 12.14 11.64
C PRO A 101 -0.94 11.12 11.00
N LEU A 102 0.32 11.01 11.48
CA LEU A 102 1.28 10.04 11.00
C LEU A 102 2.44 9.86 12.01
N ASP A 103 2.85 8.62 12.24
CA ASP A 103 3.99 8.23 13.06
C ASP A 103 5.07 7.56 12.21
N ASP A 104 6.33 7.85 12.50
CA ASP A 104 7.49 7.31 11.78
C ASP A 104 7.97 6.01 12.43
N PHE A 105 7.97 4.93 11.65
CA PHE A 105 8.42 3.60 12.02
C PHE A 105 9.55 3.08 11.12
N SER A 106 10.20 3.98 10.38
CA SER A 106 11.32 3.68 9.48
C SER A 106 12.42 2.92 10.21
N ARG A 107 12.85 1.79 9.64
CA ARG A 107 13.94 0.95 10.14
C ARG A 107 13.70 0.39 11.55
N THR A 108 12.44 0.24 11.95
CA THR A 108 12.05 -0.35 13.23
C THR A 108 11.26 -1.63 13.05
N GLN A 109 11.14 -2.44 14.10
CA GLN A 109 10.22 -3.58 14.10
C GLN A 109 8.79 -3.10 14.34
N SER A 110 7.97 -3.15 13.30
CA SER A 110 6.66 -2.48 13.29
C SER A 110 5.46 -3.42 13.09
N TRP A 111 5.67 -4.74 13.11
CA TRP A 111 4.61 -5.75 12.94
C TRP A 111 3.34 -5.44 13.74
N SER A 112 3.47 -5.21 15.05
CA SER A 112 2.33 -4.94 15.92
C SER A 112 1.56 -3.67 15.56
N ARG A 113 2.18 -2.72 14.86
CA ARG A 113 1.54 -1.51 14.31
C ARG A 113 0.88 -1.80 12.96
N MET A 114 1.50 -2.62 12.13
CA MET A 114 1.03 -2.98 10.79
C MET A 114 -0.15 -3.97 10.82
N THR A 115 -0.41 -4.59 11.96
CA THR A 115 -1.49 -5.58 12.15
C THR A 115 -2.54 -5.14 13.16
N VAL A 116 -2.61 -3.87 13.56
CA VAL A 116 -3.63 -3.41 14.54
C VAL A 116 -5.06 -3.54 14.03
N SER A 117 -5.25 -3.59 12.71
CA SER A 117 -6.54 -3.79 12.05
C SER A 117 -6.97 -5.27 12.01
N CYS A 118 -6.08 -6.19 12.35
CA CYS A 118 -6.42 -7.60 12.43
C CYS A 118 -7.37 -7.86 13.62
N PRO A 119 -8.27 -8.85 13.52
CA PRO A 119 -9.04 -9.31 14.67
C PRO A 119 -8.10 -9.70 15.82
N ASP A 120 -8.54 -9.50 17.07
CA ASP A 120 -7.78 -9.86 18.27
C ASP A 120 -7.11 -11.23 18.09
N GLU A 121 -5.79 -11.28 18.30
CA GLU A 121 -4.97 -12.46 17.99
C GLU A 121 -5.65 -13.73 18.52
N PRO A 122 -5.94 -14.74 17.68
CA PRO A 122 -6.12 -16.07 18.22
C PRO A 122 -4.77 -16.44 18.84
N SER A 123 -4.72 -16.35 20.18
CA SER A 123 -3.59 -16.68 21.05
C SER A 123 -2.65 -17.67 20.35
N VAL A 124 -1.46 -17.20 19.95
CA VAL A 124 -0.41 -17.93 19.20
C VAL A 124 -0.51 -19.44 19.44
N LYS A 125 -1.30 -20.12 18.60
CA LYS A 125 -1.46 -21.56 18.64
C LYS A 125 -1.12 -22.04 17.25
N ASN A 126 0.13 -22.49 17.12
CA ASN A 126 0.69 -23.22 15.99
C ASN A 126 0.09 -22.77 14.65
N VAL A 127 0.63 -21.68 14.10
CA VAL A 127 0.32 -21.32 12.71
C VAL A 127 0.69 -22.52 11.85
N ASP A 128 -0.33 -23.13 11.24
CA ASP A 128 -0.12 -24.23 10.32
C ASP A 128 0.43 -23.62 9.03
N VAL A 129 1.73 -23.83 8.77
CA VAL A 129 2.44 -23.34 7.57
C VAL A 129 1.84 -23.94 6.26
N THR A 130 0.88 -24.85 6.38
CA THR A 130 0.08 -25.38 5.27
C THR A 130 -1.21 -24.62 4.99
N MET A 131 -1.57 -23.58 5.77
CA MET A 131 -2.72 -22.70 5.46
C MET A 131 -2.60 -22.13 4.05
N GLY A 132 -3.71 -22.17 3.31
CA GLY A 132 -3.75 -21.76 1.91
C GLY A 132 -2.91 -22.59 0.93
N ARG A 133 -2.35 -23.75 1.33
CA ARG A 133 -1.58 -24.65 0.45
C ARG A 133 -2.29 -25.98 0.18
N ASN A 134 -2.09 -26.55 -1.00
CA ASN A 134 -2.52 -27.92 -1.30
C ASN A 134 -1.49 -28.96 -0.82
N THR A 135 -1.80 -30.25 -1.01
CA THR A 135 -0.92 -31.37 -0.63
C THR A 135 0.43 -31.37 -1.34
N THR A 136 0.57 -30.63 -2.44
CA THR A 136 1.82 -30.44 -3.19
C THR A 136 2.58 -29.16 -2.79
N GLY A 137 2.07 -28.41 -1.81
CA GLY A 137 2.72 -27.21 -1.26
C GLY A 137 2.47 -25.92 -2.04
N PHE A 138 1.67 -25.95 -3.10
CA PHE A 138 1.31 -24.77 -3.89
C PHE A 138 0.15 -24.02 -3.24
N VAL A 139 0.11 -22.69 -3.45
CA VAL A 139 -1.02 -21.85 -3.05
C VAL A 139 -2.30 -22.39 -3.71
N SER A 140 -3.26 -22.77 -2.88
CA SER A 140 -4.58 -23.27 -3.27
C SER A 140 -5.69 -22.24 -3.02
N ASN A 141 -5.45 -21.29 -2.11
CA ASN A 141 -6.36 -20.20 -1.79
C ASN A 141 -5.60 -18.87 -1.74
N LEU A 142 -5.71 -18.07 -2.82
CA LEU A 142 -4.98 -16.81 -2.95
C LEU A 142 -5.39 -15.80 -1.86
N THR A 143 -6.69 -15.65 -1.62
CA THR A 143 -7.22 -14.67 -0.64
C THR A 143 -6.70 -14.95 0.76
N GLU A 144 -6.71 -16.22 1.17
CA GLU A 144 -6.16 -16.65 2.46
C GLU A 144 -4.65 -16.46 2.52
N SER A 145 -3.92 -16.85 1.46
CA SER A 145 -2.45 -16.69 1.41
C SER A 145 -1.96 -15.23 1.46
N GLN A 146 -2.84 -14.28 1.10
CA GLN A 146 -2.56 -12.85 1.15
C GLN A 146 -3.06 -12.19 2.44
N ASP A 147 -3.79 -12.93 3.28
CA ASP A 147 -4.32 -12.41 4.53
C ASP A 147 -3.25 -12.44 5.64
N ILE A 148 -2.59 -11.29 5.83
CA ILE A 148 -1.57 -11.07 6.86
C ILE A 148 -2.08 -11.45 8.26
N CYS A 149 -3.38 -11.29 8.53
CA CYS A 149 -3.97 -11.63 9.82
C CYS A 149 -4.03 -13.14 10.10
N GLN A 150 -3.80 -13.99 9.07
CA GLN A 150 -3.68 -15.45 9.21
C GLN A 150 -2.21 -15.93 9.22
N HIS A 151 -1.25 -15.05 8.89
CA HIS A 151 0.14 -15.41 8.61
C HIS A 151 1.14 -14.64 9.48
N PHE A 152 1.13 -14.88 10.79
CA PHE A 152 2.01 -14.21 11.76
C PHE A 152 3.50 -14.51 11.57
N GLU A 153 3.84 -15.61 10.89
CA GLU A 153 5.21 -15.94 10.49
C GLU A 153 5.84 -14.87 9.59
N TYR A 154 5.04 -14.09 8.87
CA TYR A 154 5.53 -13.00 8.03
C TYR A 154 6.22 -11.89 8.81
N GLN A 155 5.96 -11.76 10.12
CA GLN A 155 6.75 -10.90 11.00
C GLN A 155 8.26 -11.13 10.87
N LYS A 156 8.67 -12.39 10.69
CA LYS A 156 10.08 -12.79 10.63
C LYS A 156 10.56 -13.13 9.23
N LEU A 157 9.65 -13.44 8.32
CA LEU A 157 10.02 -13.88 6.97
C LEU A 157 10.01 -12.72 5.98
N HIS A 158 9.17 -11.71 6.16
CA HIS A 158 8.96 -10.68 5.16
C HIS A 158 9.57 -9.35 5.59
N SER A 159 10.54 -8.87 4.83
CA SER A 159 11.33 -7.65 5.08
C SER A 159 10.48 -6.43 5.41
N PHE A 160 9.44 -6.13 4.63
CA PHE A 160 8.51 -5.02 4.90
C PHE A 160 7.85 -5.09 6.29
N PHE A 161 7.47 -6.29 6.74
CA PHE A 161 6.83 -6.52 8.04
C PHE A 161 7.82 -6.63 9.19
N ASN A 162 9.05 -7.04 8.88
CA ASN A 162 10.12 -7.18 9.85
C ASN A 162 10.75 -5.82 10.16
N THR A 163 11.38 -5.18 9.16
CA THR A 163 12.08 -3.90 9.31
C THR A 163 11.94 -3.11 7.99
N PRO A 164 10.89 -2.31 7.79
CA PRO A 164 10.70 -1.51 6.58
C PRO A 164 11.70 -0.35 6.50
N GLU A 165 11.95 0.19 5.30
CA GLU A 165 12.97 1.24 5.11
C GLU A 165 12.45 2.63 5.50
N SER A 166 11.25 2.97 5.06
CA SER A 166 10.67 4.32 5.17
C SER A 166 9.21 4.34 5.65
N LEU A 167 8.82 3.33 6.43
CA LEU A 167 7.44 3.18 6.90
C LEU A 167 6.99 4.36 7.77
N ARG A 168 5.88 4.98 7.37
CA ARG A 168 5.14 5.93 8.18
C ARG A 168 3.68 5.52 8.20
N LEU A 169 3.09 5.42 9.38
CA LEU A 169 1.75 4.89 9.58
C LEU A 169 0.83 5.88 10.26
N THR A 170 -0.44 5.77 9.95
CA THR A 170 -1.53 6.35 10.75
C THR A 170 -2.51 5.26 11.10
N ASP A 171 -3.06 5.35 12.30
CA ASP A 171 -4.14 4.47 12.76
C ASP A 171 -5.52 5.10 12.60
N LEU A 172 -5.59 6.28 11.98
CA LEU A 172 -6.80 7.01 11.66
C LEU A 172 -7.33 6.62 10.26
N PRO A 173 -8.66 6.63 10.04
CA PRO A 173 -9.29 6.33 8.76
C PRO A 173 -9.17 7.53 7.79
N LEU A 174 -7.95 7.79 7.31
CA LEU A 174 -7.66 8.82 6.31
C LEU A 174 -7.71 8.22 4.89
N PRO A 175 -8.55 8.75 3.96
CA PRO A 175 -8.55 8.32 2.57
C PRO A 175 -7.27 8.76 1.85
N LEU A 176 -6.33 7.83 1.70
CA LEU A 176 -5.05 8.05 1.03
C LEU A 176 -4.80 6.94 0.01
N PHE A 177 -4.31 7.34 -1.17
CA PHE A 177 -4.11 6.43 -2.29
C PHE A 177 -2.65 5.95 -2.36
N SER A 178 -2.44 4.64 -2.39
CA SER A 178 -1.14 3.98 -2.50
C SER A 178 -1.09 3.05 -3.72
N GLN A 179 0.10 2.76 -4.22
CA GLN A 179 0.28 1.91 -5.42
C GLN A 179 0.08 0.41 -5.13
N ALA A 180 0.35 0.01 -3.89
CA ALA A 180 0.18 -1.35 -3.39
C ALA A 180 -0.18 -1.28 -1.90
N LYS A 181 -0.75 -2.37 -1.39
CA LYS A 181 -0.99 -2.55 0.05
C LYS A 181 -1.12 -4.02 0.45
N PRO A 182 -0.69 -4.40 1.67
CA PRO A 182 -1.06 -5.66 2.26
C PRO A 182 -2.51 -5.69 2.77
N SER A 183 -3.03 -6.87 3.11
CA SER A 183 -4.43 -7.04 3.54
C SER A 183 -4.80 -6.28 4.81
N SER A 184 -3.85 -6.05 5.71
CA SER A 184 -4.06 -5.31 6.96
C SER A 184 -4.16 -3.80 6.76
N PHE A 185 -3.89 -3.28 5.57
CA PHE A 185 -3.88 -1.85 5.29
C PHE A 185 -5.15 -1.36 4.57
N GLN A 186 -5.57 -0.13 4.86
CA GLN A 186 -6.81 0.47 4.35
C GLN A 186 -6.57 1.51 3.26
N ASP A 187 -5.32 1.72 2.82
CA ASP A 187 -5.00 2.58 1.67
C ASP A 187 -5.90 2.26 0.47
N LEU A 188 -6.26 3.28 -0.30
CA LEU A 188 -6.98 3.12 -1.56
C LEU A 188 -5.95 2.81 -2.66
N LEU A 189 -6.21 1.81 -3.50
CA LEU A 189 -5.26 1.50 -4.57
C LEU A 189 -5.51 2.39 -5.79
N TYR A 190 -4.43 2.96 -6.33
CA TYR A 190 -4.43 3.58 -7.67
C TYR A 190 -3.41 2.87 -8.57
N PRO A 191 -3.61 2.92 -9.91
CA PRO A 191 -2.63 2.35 -10.84
C PRO A 191 -1.26 3.02 -10.68
N SER A 192 -0.22 2.23 -10.46
CA SER A 192 1.14 2.75 -10.37
C SER A 192 1.54 3.44 -11.69
N PRO A 193 2.20 4.62 -11.64
CA PRO A 193 2.77 5.25 -12.83
C PRO A 193 3.77 4.35 -13.58
N PHE A 194 4.30 3.32 -12.94
CA PHE A 194 5.22 2.39 -13.57
C PHE A 194 4.57 1.59 -14.70
N TYR A 195 3.26 1.35 -14.65
CA TYR A 195 2.54 0.65 -15.71
C TYR A 195 2.42 1.48 -17.00
N GLU A 196 2.26 2.81 -16.87
CA GLU A 196 2.17 3.73 -18.02
C GLU A 196 3.54 4.04 -18.63
N ALA A 197 4.61 3.84 -17.86
CA ALA A 197 5.96 4.18 -18.30
C ALA A 197 6.56 3.18 -19.30
N HIS A 198 5.91 2.03 -19.55
CA HIS A 198 6.33 0.99 -20.51
C HIS A 198 7.82 0.61 -20.41
N ARG A 199 8.39 0.68 -19.19
CA ARG A 199 9.86 0.56 -18.97
C ARG A 199 10.38 -0.87 -19.12
N SER A 200 9.48 -1.85 -19.15
CA SER A 200 9.80 -3.29 -19.19
C SER A 200 8.69 -4.05 -19.89
N ASP A 201 8.21 -3.53 -21.01
CA ASP A 201 7.22 -4.24 -21.80
C ASP A 201 7.75 -5.61 -22.21
N TYR A 202 6.88 -6.60 -22.14
CA TYR A 202 7.22 -7.96 -22.48
C TYR A 202 7.32 -8.11 -23.99
N GLU A 203 8.49 -8.51 -24.47
CA GLU A 203 8.78 -8.78 -25.87
C GLU A 203 8.79 -10.29 -26.12
N ALA A 204 7.67 -10.82 -26.63
CA ALA A 204 7.50 -12.25 -26.85
C ALA A 204 8.54 -12.85 -27.83
N ASP A 205 9.13 -12.03 -28.70
CA ASP A 205 10.15 -12.47 -29.67
C ASP A 205 11.51 -12.77 -29.02
N ASP A 206 11.76 -12.26 -27.81
CA ASP A 206 12.98 -12.53 -27.03
C ASP A 206 12.89 -13.83 -26.21
N ASP A 207 11.71 -14.48 -26.17
CA ASP A 207 11.49 -15.66 -25.35
C ASP A 207 12.07 -16.94 -25.95
N LEU A 208 12.57 -17.80 -25.05
CA LEU A 208 12.95 -19.16 -25.38
C LEU A 208 11.73 -20.07 -25.47
N SER A 209 11.78 -21.06 -26.36
CA SER A 209 10.76 -22.12 -26.38
C SER A 209 10.68 -22.81 -25.00
N TRP A 210 9.48 -23.13 -24.54
CA TRP A 210 9.27 -23.72 -23.21
C TRP A 210 10.17 -24.94 -22.94
N ASP A 211 10.30 -25.83 -23.92
CA ASP A 211 11.13 -27.05 -23.82
C ASP A 211 12.64 -26.76 -23.73
N SER A 212 13.07 -25.54 -24.01
CA SER A 212 14.46 -25.07 -23.91
C SER A 212 14.75 -24.25 -22.64
N ILE A 213 13.73 -23.95 -21.83
CA ILE A 213 13.90 -23.23 -20.57
C ILE A 213 14.63 -24.14 -19.58
N TYR A 214 15.71 -23.63 -18.99
CA TYR A 214 16.45 -24.35 -17.96
C TYR A 214 15.57 -24.59 -16.73
N THR A 215 15.40 -25.85 -16.34
CA THR A 215 14.63 -26.22 -15.14
C THR A 215 15.38 -25.86 -13.87
N GLY A 216 15.20 -24.63 -13.40
CA GLY A 216 15.77 -24.15 -12.15
C GLY A 216 15.07 -22.88 -11.65
N LEU A 217 15.23 -22.60 -10.36
CA LEU A 217 14.82 -21.33 -9.78
C LEU A 217 15.87 -20.27 -10.11
N TYR A 218 15.44 -19.17 -10.72
CA TYR A 218 16.29 -18.01 -11.01
C TYR A 218 15.71 -16.77 -10.32
N TRP A 219 16.57 -16.03 -9.62
CA TRP A 219 16.22 -14.75 -9.00
C TRP A 219 17.38 -13.77 -9.20
N ARG A 220 17.03 -12.54 -9.58
CA ARG A 220 17.96 -11.42 -9.69
C ARG A 220 17.27 -10.15 -9.22
N GLY A 221 17.84 -9.50 -8.22
CA GLY A 221 17.36 -8.23 -7.70
C GLY A 221 18.26 -7.72 -6.59
N SER A 222 18.06 -6.49 -6.15
CA SER A 222 18.58 -5.98 -4.89
C SER A 222 17.59 -6.28 -3.76
N THR A 223 18.08 -6.27 -2.52
CA THR A 223 17.27 -6.45 -1.31
C THR A 223 16.54 -5.15 -0.95
N THR A 224 15.47 -4.81 -1.67
CA THR A 224 14.74 -3.54 -1.50
C THR A 224 13.48 -3.66 -0.64
N GLY A 225 13.17 -4.84 -0.10
CA GLY A 225 11.89 -5.07 0.60
C GLY A 225 11.82 -4.48 2.02
N GLY A 226 12.95 -4.00 2.55
CA GLY A 226 13.08 -3.40 3.88
C GLY A 226 14.53 -3.01 4.17
N HIS A 227 14.79 -2.55 5.39
CA HIS A 227 16.11 -2.14 5.86
C HIS A 227 16.99 -3.35 6.23
N SER A 228 17.82 -3.78 5.28
CA SER A 228 18.76 -4.88 5.49
C SER A 228 20.08 -4.40 6.13
N THR A 229 20.52 -5.12 7.16
CA THR A 229 21.82 -4.97 7.84
C THR A 229 22.62 -6.29 7.75
N LEU A 230 23.86 -6.28 8.22
CA LEU A 230 24.68 -7.50 8.29
C LEU A 230 24.10 -8.55 9.26
N GLU A 231 23.30 -8.11 10.22
CA GLU A 231 22.74 -8.93 11.27
C GLU A 231 21.36 -9.51 10.92
N ASN A 232 20.57 -8.84 10.07
CA ASN A 232 19.17 -9.22 9.81
C ASN A 232 18.88 -9.74 8.39
N TRP A 233 19.85 -9.69 7.45
CA TRP A 233 19.59 -9.97 6.02
C TRP A 233 19.00 -11.36 5.74
N HIS A 234 19.26 -12.34 6.62
CA HIS A 234 18.70 -13.68 6.53
C HIS A 234 17.17 -13.73 6.67
N ASP A 235 16.59 -12.73 7.32
CA ASP A 235 15.16 -12.61 7.61
C ASP A 235 14.46 -11.60 6.66
N MET A 236 15.15 -11.15 5.61
CA MET A 236 14.71 -10.07 4.70
C MET A 236 14.15 -10.60 3.38
N HIS A 237 13.32 -11.65 3.39
CA HIS A 237 12.68 -12.09 2.15
C HIS A 237 11.64 -11.07 1.67
N ARG A 238 11.35 -11.09 0.38
CA ARG A 238 10.29 -10.33 -0.29
C ARG A 238 9.25 -11.30 -0.83
#